data_AF-A0A6N7B716-F1
#
_entry.id   AF-A0A6N7B716-F1
#
_cell.length_a   1.000
_cell.length_b   1.000
_cell.length_c   1.000
_cell.angle_alpha   90.00
_cell.angle_beta   90.00
_cell.angle_gamma   90.00
#
_symmetry.space_group_name_H-M   'P 1'
#
loop_
_entity.id
_entity.type
_entity.pdbx_description
1 polymer ?
#
loop_
_entity_poly.entity_id
_entity_poly.type
_entity_poly.pdbx_seq_one_letter_code
_entity_poly.pdbx_strand_id
1 'polypeptide(L)'
;MDREKIALRLTEERAKIGFSQADFARKLDISREGLRLYETGQREIGAEFLARAVTLGVDVQYILCGMRSTNLAKVEQAVGAAPLQVINGGVSGVGIAHSGANISVVNTQRHVTRTTVKTVPGETHISDEQKVALQGLVKDVVDAEQKLKQKPKSYQAVWGALNAHCKVSQYALIASADFEKAQKYLNQWMGRLHSMATAPVKDGDTWRKRHYAYIKINSKSPEDAAVVSQYMIKNFKATSLTELSNDQLDKVYRYVAGRRSTKK
;
A
#
# COMPACT_ATOMS: atom_id res chain seq x y z
N MET A 1 -32.67 21.49 16.25
CA MET A 1 -32.49 20.10 15.79
C MET A 1 -31.05 19.96 15.38
N ASP A 2 -30.33 19.00 15.96
CA ASP A 2 -28.89 18.84 15.68
C ASP A 2 -28.71 18.06 14.38
N ARG A 3 -28.02 18.66 13.41
CA ARG A 3 -27.73 18.07 12.09
C ARG A 3 -27.02 16.73 12.21
N GLU A 4 -26.18 16.57 13.21
CA GLU A 4 -25.45 15.33 13.51
C GLU A 4 -26.39 14.18 13.87
N LYS A 5 -27.51 14.45 14.55
CA LYS A 5 -28.50 13.43 14.91
C LYS A 5 -29.26 12.93 13.68
N ILE A 6 -29.55 13.83 12.74
CA ILE A 6 -30.19 13.47 11.46
C ILE A 6 -29.24 12.59 10.63
N ALA A 7 -27.96 12.95 10.59
CA ALA A 7 -26.91 12.24 9.87
C ALA A 7 -26.68 10.82 10.43
N LEU A 8 -26.70 10.68 11.76
CA LEU A 8 -26.62 9.39 12.44
C LEU A 8 -27.81 8.49 12.06
N ARG A 9 -29.04 9.02 12.13
CA ARG A 9 -30.26 8.24 11.79
C ARG A 9 -30.32 7.83 10.33
N LEU A 10 -29.81 8.66 9.41
CA LEU A 10 -29.65 8.27 8.01
C LEU A 10 -28.71 7.07 7.87
N THR A 11 -27.61 7.07 8.63
CA THR A 11 -26.64 5.97 8.63
C THR A 11 -27.26 4.68 9.20
N GLU A 12 -28.03 4.79 10.27
CA GLU A 12 -28.78 3.69 10.88
C GLU A 12 -29.80 3.10 9.91
N GLU A 13 -30.56 3.95 9.20
CA GLU A 13 -31.52 3.47 8.20
C GLU A 13 -30.84 2.76 7.05
N ARG A 14 -29.76 3.32 6.49
CA ARG A 14 -29.00 2.65 5.43
C ARG A 14 -28.46 1.29 5.89
N ALA A 15 -27.94 1.21 7.12
CA ALA A 15 -27.43 -0.03 7.68
C ALA A 15 -28.53 -1.08 7.86
N LYS A 16 -29.73 -0.65 8.30
CA LYS A 16 -30.90 -1.51 8.49
C LYS A 16 -31.38 -2.14 7.18
N ILE A 17 -31.38 -1.38 6.09
CA ILE A 17 -31.74 -1.89 4.75
C ILE A 17 -30.60 -2.70 4.09
N GLY A 18 -29.43 -2.80 4.72
CA GLY A 18 -28.32 -3.64 4.26
C GLY A 18 -27.52 -3.09 3.08
N PHE A 19 -27.69 -1.82 2.70
CA PHE A 19 -26.96 -1.25 1.58
C PHE A 19 -25.58 -0.72 1.98
N SER A 20 -24.57 -0.96 1.14
CA SER A 20 -23.27 -0.26 1.27
C SER A 20 -23.42 1.23 0.93
N GLN A 21 -22.55 2.08 1.46
CA GLN A 21 -22.57 3.52 1.16
C GLN A 21 -22.43 3.80 -0.36
N ALA A 22 -21.63 3.00 -1.07
CA ALA A 22 -21.47 3.16 -2.51
C ALA A 22 -22.71 2.72 -3.29
N ASP A 23 -23.37 1.64 -2.88
CA ASP A 23 -24.55 1.12 -3.57
C ASP A 23 -25.78 1.97 -3.31
N PHE A 24 -25.95 2.45 -2.06
CA PHE A 24 -27.02 3.36 -1.69
C PHE A 24 -26.92 4.69 -2.46
N ALA A 25 -25.72 5.28 -2.53
CA ALA A 25 -25.47 6.48 -3.30
C ALA A 25 -25.80 6.28 -4.80
N ARG A 26 -25.38 5.16 -5.39
CA ARG A 26 -25.67 4.82 -6.79
C ARG A 26 -27.17 4.69 -7.07
N LYS A 27 -27.94 4.08 -6.16
CA LYS A 27 -29.39 3.92 -6.31
C LYS A 27 -30.15 5.24 -6.19
N LEU A 28 -29.61 6.18 -5.42
CA LEU A 28 -30.17 7.51 -5.25
C LEU A 28 -29.64 8.55 -6.25
N ASP A 29 -28.79 8.11 -7.20
CA ASP A 29 -28.17 8.96 -8.22
C ASP A 29 -27.34 10.11 -7.64
N ILE A 30 -26.62 9.83 -6.56
CA ILE A 30 -25.67 10.76 -5.95
C ILE A 30 -24.28 10.14 -5.88
N SER A 31 -23.25 10.99 -5.77
CA SER A 31 -21.90 10.51 -5.54
C SER A 31 -21.77 9.89 -4.14
N ARG A 32 -20.91 8.87 -4.01
CA ARG A 32 -20.58 8.29 -2.70
C ARG A 32 -20.10 9.35 -1.71
N GLU A 33 -19.32 10.31 -2.19
CA GLU A 33 -18.85 11.44 -1.39
C GLU A 33 -20.01 12.35 -0.96
N GLY A 34 -20.98 12.59 -1.84
CA GLY A 34 -22.20 13.33 -1.50
C GLY A 34 -22.98 12.67 -0.35
N LEU A 35 -23.15 11.34 -0.41
CA LEU A 35 -23.78 10.59 0.67
C LEU A 35 -22.97 10.66 1.98
N ARG A 36 -21.63 10.55 1.90
CA ARG A 36 -20.75 10.68 3.06
C ARG A 36 -20.92 12.04 3.75
N LEU A 37 -21.07 13.11 2.98
CA LEU A 37 -21.28 14.45 3.52
C LEU A 37 -22.65 14.59 4.21
N TYR A 38 -23.67 13.85 3.76
CA TYR A 38 -24.96 13.78 4.45
C TYR A 38 -24.87 12.97 5.76
N GLU A 39 -24.23 11.80 5.72
CA GLU A 39 -24.06 10.91 6.89
C GLU A 39 -23.11 11.47 7.96
N THR A 40 -22.26 12.43 7.60
CA THR A 40 -21.39 13.15 8.56
C THR A 40 -21.98 14.50 8.98
N GLY A 41 -23.15 14.89 8.48
CA GLY A 41 -23.78 16.16 8.80
C GLY A 41 -22.97 17.38 8.31
N GLN A 42 -22.11 17.21 7.31
CA GLN A 42 -21.33 18.28 6.67
C GLN A 42 -22.15 18.99 5.57
N ARG A 43 -23.12 18.29 4.97
CA ARG A 43 -24.05 18.84 3.97
C ARG A 43 -25.52 18.62 4.37
N GLU A 44 -26.40 19.54 3.97
CA GLU A 44 -27.83 19.44 4.24
C GLU A 44 -28.48 18.43 3.29
N ILE A 45 -29.38 17.61 3.84
CA ILE A 45 -30.10 16.60 3.08
C ILE A 45 -31.24 17.29 2.31
N GLY A 46 -31.27 17.14 0.99
CA GLY A 46 -32.34 17.69 0.16
C GLY A 46 -33.63 16.88 0.26
N ALA A 47 -34.77 17.55 0.08
CA ALA A 47 -36.08 16.89 0.05
C ALA A 47 -36.19 15.85 -1.10
N GLU A 48 -35.55 16.12 -2.24
CA GLU A 48 -35.50 15.20 -3.38
C GLU A 48 -34.77 13.89 -3.03
N PHE A 49 -33.67 13.97 -2.28
CA PHE A 49 -32.96 12.79 -1.79
C PHE A 49 -33.85 11.95 -0.87
N LEU A 50 -34.58 12.59 0.05
CA LEU A 50 -35.49 11.89 0.96
C LEU A 50 -36.63 11.21 0.20
N ALA A 51 -37.22 11.88 -0.79
CA ALA A 51 -38.26 11.29 -1.63
C ALA A 51 -37.77 10.03 -2.37
N ARG A 52 -36.54 10.06 -2.91
CA ARG A 52 -35.91 8.89 -3.53
C ARG A 52 -35.54 7.82 -2.51
N ALA A 53 -35.17 8.19 -1.28
CA ALA A 53 -34.85 7.23 -0.22
C ALA A 53 -36.08 6.44 0.25
N VAL A 54 -37.27 7.07 0.28
CA VAL A 54 -38.54 6.38 0.62
C VAL A 54 -38.82 5.21 -0.32
N THR A 55 -38.50 5.32 -1.61
CA THR A 55 -38.70 4.22 -2.57
C THR A 55 -37.81 3.01 -2.31
N LEU A 56 -36.73 3.21 -1.53
CA LEU A 56 -35.81 2.16 -1.09
C LEU A 56 -36.16 1.62 0.31
N GLY A 57 -37.30 2.02 0.89
CA GLY A 57 -37.76 1.57 2.21
C GLY A 57 -37.13 2.31 3.38
N VAL A 58 -36.59 3.51 3.16
CA VAL A 58 -36.02 4.35 4.23
C VAL A 58 -37.12 5.13 4.95
N ASP A 59 -37.14 5.06 6.28
CA ASP A 59 -38.08 5.79 7.12
C ASP A 59 -37.66 7.27 7.29
N VAL A 60 -38.22 8.15 6.45
CA VAL A 60 -37.94 9.60 6.50
C VAL A 60 -38.44 10.25 7.79
N GLN A 61 -39.55 9.77 8.37
CA GLN A 61 -40.06 10.28 9.63
C GLN A 61 -39.06 9.98 10.76
N TYR A 62 -38.44 8.80 10.73
CA TYR A 62 -37.38 8.47 11.67
C TYR A 62 -36.15 9.37 11.50
N ILE A 63 -35.68 9.58 10.27
CA ILE A 63 -34.51 10.44 10.01
C ILE A 63 -34.72 11.84 10.60
N LEU A 64 -35.87 12.45 10.34
CA LEU A 64 -36.16 13.82 10.77
C LEU A 64 -36.53 13.89 12.25
N CYS A 65 -37.52 13.11 12.69
CA CYS A 65 -38.13 13.25 14.01
C CYS A 65 -37.53 12.31 15.06
N GLY A 66 -36.81 11.26 14.66
CA GLY A 66 -36.28 10.23 15.55
C GLY A 66 -37.33 9.22 16.03
N MET A 67 -38.57 9.35 15.55
CA MET A 67 -39.67 8.46 15.86
C MET A 67 -39.96 7.57 14.65
N ARG A 68 -40.09 6.27 14.91
CA ARG A 68 -40.39 5.29 13.88
C ARG A 68 -41.82 5.44 13.38
N SER A 69 -42.00 5.43 12.07
CA SER A 69 -43.33 5.48 11.46
C SER A 69 -44.05 4.14 11.62
N THR A 70 -45.31 4.18 12.08
CA THR A 70 -46.18 3.00 12.14
C THR A 70 -46.88 2.71 10.81
N ASN A 71 -46.84 3.67 9.90
CA ASN A 71 -47.48 3.64 8.59
C ASN A 71 -46.48 3.42 7.44
N LEU A 72 -45.24 3.00 7.70
CA LEU A 72 -44.20 2.80 6.69
C LEU A 72 -44.70 1.96 5.49
N ALA A 73 -45.35 0.82 5.76
CA ALA A 73 -45.90 -0.05 4.73
C ALA A 73 -46.98 0.62 3.85
N LYS A 74 -47.76 1.55 4.41
CA LYS A 74 -48.76 2.33 3.65
C LYS A 74 -48.08 3.38 2.78
N VAL A 75 -47.02 4.01 3.28
CA VAL A 75 -46.21 4.98 2.54
C VAL A 75 -45.50 4.30 1.37
N GLU A 76 -44.90 3.13 1.59
CA GLU A 76 -44.26 2.32 0.54
C GLU A 76 -45.25 1.94 -0.57
N GLN A 77 -46.46 1.50 -0.20
CA GLN A 77 -47.54 1.19 -1.16
C GLN A 77 -48.01 2.42 -1.94
N ALA A 78 -48.16 3.58 -1.28
CA ALA A 78 -48.61 4.82 -1.91
C ALA A 78 -47.58 5.40 -2.88
N VAL A 79 -46.28 5.21 -2.61
CA VAL A 79 -45.17 5.70 -3.42
C VAL A 79 -44.77 4.68 -4.52
N GLY A 80 -45.43 3.52 -4.59
CA GLY A 80 -45.15 2.48 -5.58
C GLY A 80 -43.81 1.78 -5.35
N ALA A 81 -43.32 1.75 -4.11
CA ALA A 81 -42.10 1.05 -3.75
C ALA A 81 -42.35 -0.46 -3.77
N ALA A 82 -41.69 -1.19 -4.67
CA ALA A 82 -41.71 -2.64 -4.65
C ALA A 82 -40.97 -3.15 -3.40
N PRO A 83 -41.49 -4.15 -2.67
CA PRO A 83 -40.81 -4.68 -1.50
C PRO A 83 -39.45 -5.26 -1.91
N LEU A 84 -38.38 -4.63 -1.45
CA LEU A 84 -37.00 -5.09 -1.65
C LEU A 84 -36.80 -6.40 -0.87
N GLN A 85 -36.87 -7.54 -1.54
CA GLN A 85 -36.40 -8.80 -0.97
C GLN A 85 -34.88 -8.75 -0.92
N VAL A 86 -34.34 -8.53 0.29
CA VAL A 86 -32.91 -8.61 0.56
C VAL A 86 -32.50 -10.09 0.50
N ILE A 87 -31.93 -10.51 -0.63
CA ILE A 87 -31.28 -11.82 -0.75
C ILE A 87 -29.98 -11.76 0.04
N ASN A 88 -29.99 -12.31 1.25
CA ASN A 88 -28.80 -12.39 2.10
C ASN A 88 -27.94 -13.59 1.65
N GLY A 89 -27.23 -13.41 0.54
CA GLY A 89 -26.27 -14.37 -0.01
C GLY A 89 -25.11 -13.63 -0.63
N GLY A 90 -23.88 -14.11 -0.42
CA GLY A 90 -22.61 -13.47 -0.81
C GLY A 90 -22.40 -13.32 -2.33
N VAL A 91 -23.30 -12.61 -2.99
CA VAL A 91 -23.25 -12.23 -4.39
C VAL A 91 -22.90 -10.75 -4.42
N SER A 92 -21.74 -10.39 -4.99
CA SER A 92 -21.42 -9.00 -5.29
C SER A 92 -22.30 -8.52 -6.46
N GLY A 93 -23.53 -8.12 -6.14
CA GLY A 93 -24.47 -7.53 -7.09
C GLY A 93 -25.91 -7.69 -6.63
N VAL A 94 -26.52 -6.63 -6.10
CA VAL A 94 -27.97 -6.60 -5.80
C VAL A 94 -28.73 -6.41 -7.12
N GLY A 95 -29.13 -7.53 -7.73
CA GLY A 95 -30.11 -7.55 -8.81
C GLY A 95 -31.52 -7.49 -8.24
N ILE A 96 -32.29 -6.45 -8.56
CA ILE A 96 -33.71 -6.37 -8.18
C ILE A 96 -34.51 -7.13 -9.24
N ALA A 97 -35.07 -8.28 -8.86
CA ALA A 97 -35.97 -9.05 -9.71
C ALA A 97 -37.34 -8.36 -9.77
N HIS A 98 -37.85 -8.06 -10.96
CA HIS A 98 -39.28 -7.82 -11.13
C HIS A 98 -40.04 -9.15 -11.05
N SER A 99 -41.24 -9.14 -10.48
CA SER A 99 -42.10 -10.32 -10.40
C SER A 99 -42.36 -10.88 -11.81
N GLY A 100 -41.80 -12.06 -12.10
CA GLY A 100 -41.85 -12.72 -13.42
C GLY A 100 -40.50 -12.86 -14.15
N ALA A 101 -39.40 -12.29 -13.63
CA ALA A 101 -38.07 -12.44 -14.25
C ALA A 101 -37.38 -13.74 -13.82
N ASN A 102 -37.08 -14.62 -14.78
CA ASN A 102 -36.27 -15.82 -14.55
C ASN A 102 -34.79 -15.44 -14.37
N ILE A 103 -34.33 -15.30 -13.13
CA ILE A 103 -32.91 -15.04 -12.83
C ILE A 103 -32.16 -16.36 -12.79
N SER A 104 -31.42 -16.67 -13.85
CA SER A 104 -30.42 -17.74 -13.82
C SER A 104 -29.15 -17.21 -13.15
N VAL A 105 -28.98 -17.51 -11.85
CA VAL A 105 -27.71 -17.27 -11.16
C VAL A 105 -26.73 -18.34 -11.63
N VAL A 106 -26.03 -18.06 -12.73
CA VAL A 106 -24.94 -18.91 -13.19
C VAL A 106 -23.76 -18.70 -12.24
N ASN A 107 -23.75 -19.44 -11.13
CA ASN A 107 -22.60 -19.54 -10.24
C ASN A 107 -21.48 -20.33 -10.97
N THR A 108 -20.85 -19.66 -11.92
CA THR A 108 -19.71 -20.22 -12.64
C THR A 108 -18.56 -20.23 -11.65
N GLN A 109 -18.34 -21.37 -10.99
CA GLN A 109 -17.12 -21.58 -10.21
C GLN A 109 -15.96 -21.38 -11.17
N ARG A 110 -15.23 -20.26 -11.02
CA ARG A 110 -14.04 -19.97 -11.80
C ARG A 110 -12.98 -21.00 -11.42
N HIS A 111 -12.98 -22.12 -12.11
CA HIS A 111 -12.00 -23.18 -11.93
C HIS A 111 -10.67 -22.71 -12.54
N VAL A 112 -9.86 -22.03 -11.73
CA VAL A 112 -8.49 -21.67 -12.09
C VAL A 112 -7.61 -22.87 -11.76
N THR A 113 -7.32 -23.71 -12.75
CA THR A 113 -6.27 -24.71 -12.65
C THR A 113 -4.91 -24.01 -12.60
N ARG A 114 -4.43 -23.74 -11.39
CA ARG A 114 -3.06 -23.27 -11.21
C ARG A 114 -2.14 -24.46 -11.38
N THR A 115 -1.49 -24.57 -12.54
CA THR A 115 -0.41 -25.53 -12.74
C THR A 115 0.73 -25.19 -11.78
N THR A 116 0.82 -25.94 -10.69
CA THR A 116 1.92 -25.83 -9.72
C THR A 116 3.12 -26.56 -10.29
N VAL A 117 4.06 -25.81 -10.85
CA VAL A 117 5.39 -26.33 -11.18
C VAL A 117 6.03 -26.76 -9.86
N LYS A 118 6.23 -28.07 -9.68
CA LYS A 118 6.91 -28.63 -8.51
C LYS A 118 8.37 -28.17 -8.55
N THR A 119 8.75 -27.24 -7.69
CA THR A 119 10.15 -26.88 -7.47
C THR A 119 10.83 -28.05 -6.79
N VAL A 120 11.92 -28.58 -7.37
CA VAL A 120 12.86 -29.47 -6.67
C VAL A 120 13.96 -28.56 -6.09
N PRO A 121 13.96 -28.31 -4.77
CA PRO A 121 15.00 -27.48 -4.14
C PRO A 121 16.35 -28.22 -4.19
N GLY A 122 17.43 -27.54 -4.52
CA GLY A 122 18.80 -28.05 -4.38
C GLY A 122 19.47 -28.56 -5.67
N GLU A 123 18.76 -29.27 -6.55
CA GLU A 123 19.37 -29.77 -7.81
C GLU A 123 19.31 -28.75 -8.96
N THR A 124 18.23 -27.99 -9.05
CA THR A 124 17.99 -27.04 -10.16
C THR A 124 17.62 -25.63 -9.69
N HIS A 125 17.04 -25.51 -8.50
CA HIS A 125 16.53 -24.25 -7.95
C HIS A 125 17.24 -23.89 -6.65
N ILE A 126 17.14 -22.61 -6.27
CA ILE A 126 17.69 -22.08 -5.02
C ILE A 126 17.28 -22.91 -3.79
N SER A 127 18.24 -23.09 -2.87
CA SER A 127 18.00 -23.78 -1.59
C SER A 127 17.07 -22.97 -0.69
N ASP A 128 16.54 -23.59 0.35
CA ASP A 128 15.66 -22.88 1.31
C ASP A 128 16.41 -21.79 2.08
N GLU A 129 17.69 -22.01 2.40
CA GLU A 129 18.55 -20.98 2.99
C GLU A 129 18.72 -19.77 2.07
N GLN A 130 18.96 -20.02 0.78
CA GLN A 130 19.06 -18.97 -0.24
C GLN A 130 17.74 -18.20 -0.40
N LYS A 131 16.58 -18.88 -0.30
CA LYS A 131 15.27 -18.22 -0.31
C LYS A 131 15.13 -17.28 0.88
N VAL A 132 15.48 -17.72 2.08
CA VAL A 132 15.43 -16.88 3.30
C VAL A 132 16.33 -15.67 3.15
N ALA A 133 17.55 -15.84 2.61
CA ALA A 133 18.46 -14.74 2.35
C ALA A 133 17.86 -13.68 1.39
N LEU A 134 17.25 -14.12 0.27
CA LEU A 134 16.56 -13.21 -0.65
C LEU A 134 15.36 -12.52 -0.01
N GLN A 135 14.58 -13.24 0.81
CA GLN A 135 13.46 -12.65 1.55
C GLN A 135 13.92 -11.54 2.50
N GLY A 136 15.02 -11.76 3.22
CA GLY A 136 15.64 -10.75 4.08
C GLY A 136 16.06 -9.50 3.28
N LEU A 137 16.78 -9.69 2.17
CA LEU A 137 17.21 -8.58 1.32
C LEU A 137 16.04 -7.80 0.71
N VAL A 138 14.98 -8.49 0.29
CA VAL A 138 13.76 -7.83 -0.23
C VAL A 138 13.07 -7.03 0.87
N LYS A 139 12.99 -7.57 2.09
CA LYS A 139 12.46 -6.84 3.26
C LYS A 139 13.25 -5.57 3.51
N ASP A 140 14.57 -5.65 3.56
CA ASP A 140 15.44 -4.48 3.77
C ASP A 140 15.23 -3.41 2.69
N VAL A 141 15.06 -3.82 1.42
CA VAL A 141 14.74 -2.92 0.30
C VAL A 141 13.40 -2.23 0.51
N VAL A 142 12.36 -2.96 0.89
CA VAL A 142 11.04 -2.38 1.11
C VAL A 142 11.05 -1.42 2.29
N ASP A 143 11.70 -1.79 3.39
CA ASP A 143 11.81 -0.95 4.58
C ASP A 143 12.58 0.34 4.27
N ALA A 144 13.65 0.26 3.47
CA ALA A 144 14.39 1.43 3.00
C ALA A 144 13.56 2.29 2.01
N GLU A 145 12.82 1.68 1.07
CA GLU A 145 11.90 2.39 0.17
C GLU A 145 10.84 3.17 0.96
N GLN A 146 10.22 2.55 1.97
CA GLN A 146 9.21 3.16 2.84
C GLN A 146 9.75 4.37 3.60
N LYS A 147 10.97 4.26 4.13
CA LYS A 147 11.60 5.38 4.84
C LYS A 147 11.95 6.51 3.88
N LEU A 148 12.54 6.19 2.72
CA LEU A 148 13.24 7.19 1.90
C LEU A 148 12.37 7.84 0.83
N LYS A 149 11.39 7.13 0.25
CA LYS A 149 10.56 7.64 -0.84
C LYS A 149 9.16 8.04 -0.38
N GLN A 150 8.57 9.01 -1.09
CA GLN A 150 7.17 9.41 -0.88
C GLN A 150 6.18 8.36 -1.39
N LYS A 151 6.53 7.68 -2.48
CA LYS A 151 5.74 6.58 -3.08
C LYS A 151 6.57 5.30 -3.04
N PRO A 152 6.58 4.58 -1.91
CA PRO A 152 7.40 3.40 -1.76
C PRO A 152 6.87 2.24 -2.60
N LYS A 153 7.78 1.35 -3.00
CA LYS A 153 7.40 0.11 -3.67
C LYS A 153 6.93 -0.93 -2.66
N SER A 154 5.87 -1.65 -2.99
CA SER A 154 5.37 -2.78 -2.19
C SER A 154 6.29 -4.01 -2.35
N TYR A 155 6.17 -4.96 -1.43
CA TYR A 155 6.83 -6.26 -1.53
C TYR A 155 6.61 -6.93 -2.89
N GLN A 156 5.37 -6.93 -3.39
CA GLN A 156 5.03 -7.51 -4.68
C GLN A 156 5.74 -6.80 -5.84
N ALA A 157 5.90 -5.48 -5.77
CA ALA A 157 6.60 -4.73 -6.80
C ALA A 157 8.11 -5.01 -6.80
N VAL A 158 8.72 -5.19 -5.63
CA VAL A 158 10.14 -5.56 -5.51
C VAL A 158 10.37 -7.00 -6.00
N TRP A 159 9.52 -7.94 -5.59
CA TRP A 159 9.57 -9.32 -6.11
C TRP A 159 9.34 -9.37 -7.61
N GLY A 160 8.38 -8.62 -8.15
CA GLY A 160 8.13 -8.54 -9.59
C GLY A 160 9.36 -8.04 -10.36
N ALA A 161 10.04 -7.02 -9.83
CA ALA A 161 11.27 -6.50 -10.43
C ALA A 161 12.44 -7.50 -10.35
N LEU A 162 12.60 -8.20 -9.22
CA LEU A 162 13.61 -9.25 -9.06
C LEU A 162 13.37 -10.43 -10.02
N ASN A 163 12.13 -10.93 -10.06
CA ASN A 163 11.74 -12.04 -10.92
C ASN A 163 11.97 -11.69 -12.40
N ALA A 164 11.63 -10.47 -12.81
CA ALA A 164 11.91 -9.96 -14.15
C ALA A 164 13.42 -9.90 -14.44
N HIS A 165 14.24 -9.45 -13.49
CA HIS A 165 15.70 -9.41 -13.63
C HIS A 165 16.33 -10.81 -13.76
N CYS A 166 15.78 -11.79 -13.05
CA CYS A 166 16.18 -13.20 -13.14
C CYS A 166 15.48 -13.96 -14.28
N LYS A 167 14.57 -13.32 -15.02
CA LYS A 167 13.78 -13.92 -16.11
C LYS A 167 12.97 -15.15 -15.67
N VAL A 168 12.42 -15.12 -14.46
CA VAL A 168 11.59 -16.18 -13.88
C VAL A 168 10.19 -15.66 -13.55
N SER A 169 9.20 -16.56 -13.48
CA SER A 169 7.84 -16.19 -13.05
C SER A 169 7.72 -16.02 -11.53
N GLN A 170 8.51 -16.77 -10.76
CA GLN A 170 8.53 -16.75 -9.30
C GLN A 170 9.96 -16.91 -8.80
N TYR A 171 10.32 -16.22 -7.71
CA TYR A 171 11.67 -16.29 -7.15
C TYR A 171 12.08 -17.71 -6.71
N ALA A 172 11.13 -18.56 -6.35
CA ALA A 172 11.37 -19.96 -6.01
C ALA A 172 11.87 -20.79 -7.21
N LEU A 173 11.70 -20.28 -8.44
CA LEU A 173 12.19 -20.89 -9.67
C LEU A 173 13.55 -20.31 -10.12
N ILE A 174 14.18 -19.46 -9.31
CA ILE A 174 15.54 -18.98 -9.61
C ILE A 174 16.49 -20.18 -9.54
N ALA A 175 17.36 -20.31 -10.54
CA ALA A 175 18.40 -21.33 -10.57
C ALA A 175 19.43 -21.06 -9.46
N SER A 176 20.01 -22.11 -8.87
CA SER A 176 21.03 -21.96 -7.82
C SER A 176 22.23 -21.11 -8.28
N ALA A 177 22.63 -21.22 -9.55
CA ALA A 177 23.69 -20.41 -10.15
C ALA A 177 23.33 -18.92 -10.30
N ASP A 178 22.05 -18.59 -10.43
CA ASP A 178 21.56 -17.20 -10.54
C ASP A 178 21.34 -16.53 -9.18
N PHE A 179 21.56 -17.24 -8.07
CA PHE A 179 21.42 -16.68 -6.72
C PHE A 179 22.30 -15.45 -6.49
N GLU A 180 23.59 -15.52 -6.86
CA GLU A 180 24.52 -14.40 -6.69
C GLU A 180 24.09 -13.18 -7.50
N LYS A 181 23.55 -13.40 -8.70
CA LYS A 181 23.01 -12.36 -9.56
C LYS A 181 21.78 -11.70 -8.93
N ALA A 182 20.87 -12.47 -8.35
CA ALA A 182 19.71 -11.97 -7.61
C ALA A 182 20.12 -11.14 -6.40
N GLN A 183 21.04 -11.66 -5.58
CA GLN A 183 21.58 -10.98 -4.41
C GLN A 183 22.29 -9.68 -4.79
N LYS A 184 23.13 -9.69 -5.83
CA LYS A 184 23.82 -8.50 -6.33
C LYS A 184 22.85 -7.41 -6.77
N TYR A 185 21.76 -7.77 -7.45
CA TYR A 185 20.73 -6.83 -7.88
C TYR A 185 20.05 -6.14 -6.68
N LEU A 186 19.65 -6.90 -5.66
CA LEU A 186 19.04 -6.34 -4.45
C LEU A 186 20.02 -5.44 -3.68
N ASN A 187 21.28 -5.85 -3.57
CA ASN A 187 22.32 -5.03 -2.94
C ASN A 187 22.58 -3.73 -3.70
N GLN A 188 22.60 -3.76 -5.03
CA GLN A 188 22.70 -2.56 -5.86
C GLN A 188 21.47 -1.65 -5.70
N TRP A 189 20.28 -2.23 -5.55
CA TRP A 189 19.07 -1.47 -5.23
C TRP A 189 19.20 -0.77 -3.87
N MET A 190 19.59 -1.49 -2.83
CA MET A 190 19.87 -0.92 -1.51
C MET A 190 20.91 0.20 -1.57
N GLY A 191 22.00 0.00 -2.31
CA GLY A 191 23.02 1.03 -2.53
C GLY A 191 22.43 2.30 -3.14
N ARG A 192 21.64 2.18 -4.21
CA ARG A 192 20.97 3.32 -4.85
C ARG A 192 20.04 4.07 -3.89
N LEU A 193 19.31 3.35 -3.04
CA LEU A 193 18.44 3.96 -2.03
C LEU A 193 19.24 4.74 -0.99
N HIS A 194 20.31 4.16 -0.46
CA HIS A 194 21.15 4.84 0.53
C HIS A 194 21.97 6.01 -0.03
N SER A 195 22.23 6.02 -1.33
CA SER A 195 22.86 7.15 -2.03
C SER A 195 21.88 8.27 -2.40
N MET A 196 20.59 8.14 -2.08
CA MET A 196 19.62 9.21 -2.35
C MET A 196 19.89 10.44 -1.48
N ALA A 197 19.66 11.64 -2.04
CA ALA A 197 19.80 12.91 -1.31
C ALA A 197 18.90 13.02 -0.06
N THR A 198 17.80 12.26 0.00
CA THR A 198 16.90 12.20 1.15
C THR A 198 17.38 11.26 2.26
N ALA A 199 18.36 10.38 1.98
CA ALA A 199 18.85 9.40 2.94
C ALA A 199 19.51 10.01 4.18
N PRO A 200 20.39 11.03 4.08
CA PRO A 200 20.97 11.67 5.26
C PRO A 200 19.93 12.41 6.12
N VAL A 201 18.81 12.84 5.53
CA VAL A 201 17.77 13.60 6.23
C VAL A 201 16.82 12.66 6.97
N LYS A 202 16.38 11.58 6.32
CA LYS A 202 15.37 10.67 6.88
C LYS A 202 15.94 9.52 7.71
N ASP A 203 17.21 9.17 7.49
CA ASP A 203 17.87 8.02 8.11
C ASP A 203 19.23 8.44 8.73
N GLY A 204 19.29 9.69 9.22
CA GLY A 204 20.55 10.42 9.44
C GLY A 204 21.59 9.71 10.32
N ASP A 205 21.20 9.10 11.44
CA ASP A 205 22.13 8.41 12.33
C ASP A 205 22.65 7.09 11.72
N THR A 206 21.75 6.27 11.19
CA THR A 206 22.13 5.01 10.51
C THR A 206 22.98 5.26 9.27
N TRP A 207 22.66 6.32 8.51
CA TRP A 207 23.39 6.75 7.33
C TRP A 207 24.82 7.19 7.70
N ARG A 208 24.98 8.01 8.74
CA ARG A 208 26.29 8.44 9.26
C ARG A 208 27.12 7.27 9.76
N LYS A 209 26.52 6.36 10.56
CA LYS A 209 27.20 5.15 11.06
C LYS A 209 27.73 4.28 9.92
N ARG A 210 26.94 4.09 8.85
CA ARG A 210 27.40 3.38 7.64
C ARG A 210 28.56 4.07 6.94
N HIS A 211 28.53 5.39 6.82
CA HIS A 211 29.61 6.17 6.22
C HIS A 211 30.90 6.07 7.04
N TYR A 212 30.81 6.23 8.36
CA TYR A 212 31.94 6.04 9.26
C TYR A 212 32.50 4.62 9.19
N ALA A 213 31.64 3.61 9.23
CA ALA A 213 32.07 2.21 9.13
C ALA A 213 32.80 1.97 7.81
N TYR A 214 32.27 2.45 6.68
CA TYR A 214 32.92 2.29 5.38
C TYR A 214 34.28 2.99 5.34
N ILE A 215 34.36 4.25 5.76
CA ILE A 215 35.61 5.01 5.76
C ILE A 215 36.64 4.26 6.62
N LYS A 216 36.29 3.92 7.87
CA LYS A 216 37.19 3.21 8.81
C LYS A 216 37.62 1.84 8.29
N ILE A 217 36.74 1.07 7.67
CA ILE A 217 37.07 -0.26 7.13
C ILE A 217 38.05 -0.13 5.96
N ASN A 218 37.90 0.88 5.10
CA ASN A 218 38.72 1.06 3.91
C ASN A 218 39.93 1.99 4.12
N SER A 219 40.07 2.61 5.28
CA SER A 219 41.22 3.44 5.68
C SER A 219 41.97 2.84 6.87
N LYS A 220 42.02 1.51 6.99
CA LYS A 220 42.73 0.83 8.11
C LYS A 220 44.25 1.02 8.05
N SER A 221 44.81 1.05 6.84
CA SER A 221 46.24 1.24 6.64
C SER A 221 46.66 2.65 7.03
N PRO A 222 47.80 2.84 7.73
CA PRO A 222 48.27 4.17 8.14
C PRO A 222 48.38 5.17 7.00
N GLU A 223 48.81 4.73 5.82
CA GLU A 223 48.90 5.56 4.61
C GLU A 223 47.53 6.05 4.13
N ASP A 224 46.54 5.15 4.05
CA ASP A 224 45.20 5.51 3.59
C ASP A 224 44.47 6.38 4.62
N ALA A 225 44.71 6.16 5.93
CA ALA A 225 44.22 7.04 6.98
C ALA A 225 44.79 8.46 6.84
N ALA A 226 46.10 8.60 6.62
CA ALA A 226 46.76 9.89 6.44
C ALA A 226 46.19 10.65 5.22
N VAL A 227 45.96 9.94 4.11
CA VAL A 227 45.36 10.54 2.90
C VAL A 227 43.94 11.05 3.16
N VAL A 228 43.12 10.31 3.91
CA VAL A 228 41.76 10.75 4.28
C VAL A 228 41.80 11.97 5.19
N SER A 229 42.66 11.97 6.22
CA SER A 229 42.83 13.09 7.13
C SER A 229 43.34 14.34 6.38
N GLN A 230 44.31 14.19 5.48
CA GLN A 230 44.78 15.30 4.64
C GLN A 230 43.66 15.85 3.74
N TYR A 231 42.85 14.98 3.14
CA TYR A 231 41.71 15.40 2.33
C TYR A 231 40.69 16.20 3.15
N MET A 232 40.40 15.77 4.39
CA MET A 232 39.49 16.47 5.29
C MET A 232 40.00 17.84 5.72
N ILE A 233 41.28 17.93 6.11
CA ILE A 233 41.91 19.19 6.51
C ILE A 233 41.93 20.16 5.32
N LYS A 234 42.34 19.70 4.13
CA LYS A 234 42.47 20.53 2.93
C LYS A 234 41.13 21.10 2.45
N ASN A 235 40.08 20.29 2.40
CA ASN A 235 38.80 20.70 1.80
C ASN A 235 37.80 21.28 2.81
N PHE A 236 37.82 20.78 4.05
CA PHE A 236 36.79 21.08 5.04
C PHE A 236 37.36 21.70 6.33
N LYS A 237 38.68 21.78 6.48
CA LYS A 237 39.36 22.28 7.70
C LYS A 237 38.95 21.51 8.97
N ALA A 238 38.54 20.25 8.82
CA ALA A 238 38.11 19.38 9.91
C ALA A 238 39.22 18.36 10.23
N THR A 239 39.44 18.12 11.53
CA THR A 239 40.40 17.11 12.02
C THR A 239 39.73 15.78 12.34
N SER A 240 38.41 15.79 12.60
CA SER A 240 37.65 14.57 12.90
C SER A 240 36.47 14.36 11.94
N LEU A 241 36.15 13.08 11.68
CA LEU A 241 34.97 12.69 10.91
C LEU A 241 33.67 13.15 11.56
N THR A 242 33.66 13.33 12.88
CA THR A 242 32.48 13.75 13.65
C THR A 242 32.10 15.22 13.43
N GLU A 243 33.06 16.04 13.01
CA GLU A 243 32.90 17.48 12.77
C GLU A 243 32.27 17.78 11.40
N LEU A 244 32.27 16.79 10.50
CA LEU A 244 31.78 16.95 9.13
C LEU A 244 30.26 17.03 9.08
N SER A 245 29.71 17.96 8.29
CA SER A 245 28.30 17.95 7.92
C SER A 245 27.96 16.69 7.09
N ASN A 246 26.67 16.36 6.93
CA ASN A 246 26.26 15.19 6.15
C ASN A 246 26.74 15.27 4.69
N ASP A 247 26.70 16.45 4.06
CA ASP A 247 27.21 16.64 2.69
C ASP A 247 28.73 16.47 2.61
N GLN A 248 29.46 16.99 3.60
CA GLN A 248 30.92 16.85 3.67
C GLN A 248 31.32 15.39 3.92
N LEU A 249 30.60 14.68 4.78
CA LEU A 249 30.83 13.26 5.06
C LEU A 249 30.58 12.39 3.80
N ASP A 250 29.56 12.70 3.01
CA ASP A 250 29.29 12.03 1.72
C ASP A 250 30.46 12.25 0.73
N LYS A 251 30.99 13.48 0.66
CA LYS A 251 32.17 13.78 -0.19
C LYS A 251 33.41 12.98 0.21
N VAL A 252 33.70 12.89 1.51
CA VAL A 252 34.82 12.07 2.02
C VAL A 252 34.58 10.59 1.70
N TYR A 253 33.37 10.10 1.92
CA TYR A 253 33.00 8.72 1.59
C TYR A 253 33.22 8.41 0.11
N ARG A 254 32.76 9.28 -0.80
CA ARG A 254 32.94 9.11 -2.25
C ARG A 254 34.41 9.13 -2.66
N TYR A 255 35.22 9.98 -2.03
CA TYR A 255 36.66 10.04 -2.26
C TYR A 255 37.34 8.70 -1.90
N VAL A 256 37.03 8.15 -0.72
CA VAL A 256 37.54 6.84 -0.27
C VAL A 256 37.06 5.71 -1.20
N ALA A 257 35.78 5.72 -1.57
CA ALA A 257 35.20 4.72 -2.47
C ALA A 257 35.86 4.73 -3.86
N GLY A 258 36.10 5.92 -4.42
CA GLY A 258 36.78 6.08 -5.71
C GLY A 258 38.22 5.54 -5.68
N ARG A 259 38.97 5.83 -4.61
CA ARG A 259 40.34 5.34 -4.43
C ARG A 259 40.43 3.82 -4.28
N ARG A 260 39.41 3.18 -3.68
CA ARG A 260 39.36 1.71 -3.61
C ARG A 260 39.16 1.09 -4.99
N SER A 261 38.33 1.70 -5.84
CA SER A 261 38.07 1.17 -7.18
C SER A 261 39.29 1.22 -8.09
N THR A 262 40.23 2.13 -7.87
CA THR A 262 41.45 2.26 -8.67
C THR A 262 42.60 1.36 -8.20
N LYS A 263 42.56 0.88 -6.96
CA LYS A 263 43.55 -0.07 -6.40
C LYS A 263 43.26 -1.54 -6.75
N LYS A 264 42.08 -1.82 -7.29
CA LYS A 264 41.56 -3.17 -7.54
C LYS A 264 41.79 -3.58 -8.98
#